data_AF-A0A922VHQ6-F1
#
_entry.id   AF-A0A922VHQ6-F1
#
_cell.length_a   1.000
_cell.length_b   1.000
_cell.length_c   1.000
_cell.angle_alpha   90.00
_cell.angle_beta   90.00
_cell.angle_gamma   90.00
#
_symmetry.space_group_name_H-M   'P 1'
#
loop_
_entity.id
_entity.type
_entity.pdbx_description
1 polymer ?
#
loop_
_entity_poly.entity_id
_entity_poly.type
_entity_poly.pdbx_seq_one_letter_code
_entity_poly.pdbx_strand_id
1 'polypeptide(L)'
;WAAARTDDAMNLAPARLAGLLICLCGGGGWRIVWRDASRHASPNAGWPEAAMAGALGLRLAGPIAYDGILSDKLWIGEGDRPARAEDIQRGLGIYARACLCLWLIAAGIAGGAAWAL
;
A
#
# COMPACT_ATOMS: atom_id res chain seq x y z
N TRP A 1 17.09 16.76 8.04
CA TRP A 1 16.81 15.81 9.13
C TRP A 1 15.43 16.01 9.78
N ALA A 2 15.02 17.22 10.17
CA ALA A 2 13.68 17.44 10.74
C ALA A 2 12.51 17.19 9.74
N ALA A 3 12.64 17.65 8.49
CA ALA A 3 11.56 17.53 7.49
C ALA A 3 11.14 16.09 7.17
N ALA A 4 12.09 15.16 7.04
CA ALA A 4 11.81 13.76 6.71
C ALA A 4 11.02 13.04 7.82
N ARG A 5 11.33 13.33 9.09
CA ARG A 5 10.60 12.75 10.23
C ARG A 5 9.18 13.30 10.36
N THR A 6 8.99 14.59 10.09
CA THR A 6 7.67 15.22 10.10
C THR A 6 6.80 14.67 8.98
N ASP A 7 7.35 14.54 7.77
CA ASP A 7 6.66 13.91 6.63
C ASP A 7 6.24 12.47 6.96
N ASP A 8 7.16 11.68 7.54
CA ASP A 8 6.84 10.33 7.97
C ASP A 8 5.70 10.30 9.00
N ALA A 9 5.70 11.22 9.97
CA ALA A 9 4.64 11.30 10.98
C ALA A 9 3.27 11.66 10.37
N MET A 10 3.24 12.62 9.44
CA MET A 10 2.02 13.03 8.74
C MET A 10 1.42 11.91 7.89
N ASN A 11 2.27 11.02 7.36
CA ASN A 11 1.86 9.90 6.52
C ASN A 11 1.50 8.63 7.30
N LEU A 12 1.61 8.61 8.63
CA LEU A 12 1.27 7.42 9.43
C LEU A 12 -0.19 7.00 9.23
N ALA A 13 -1.14 7.92 9.39
CA ALA A 13 -2.56 7.62 9.20
C ALA A 13 -2.94 7.41 7.72
N PRO A 14 -2.52 8.29 6.76
CA PRO A 14 -2.76 8.08 5.34
C PRO A 14 -2.28 6.73 4.81
N ALA A 15 -1.08 6.28 5.19
CA ALA A 15 -0.52 5.02 4.72
C ALA A 15 -1.30 3.80 5.22
N ARG A 16 -1.75 3.84 6.48
CA ARG A 16 -2.62 2.81 7.06
C ARG A 16 -3.95 2.75 6.34
N LEU A 17 -4.59 3.90 6.12
CA LEU A 17 -5.83 3.99 5.38
C LEU A 17 -5.68 3.45 3.95
N ALA A 18 -4.60 3.79 3.25
CA ALA A 18 -4.30 3.27 1.92
C ALA A 18 -4.18 1.73 1.93
N GLY A 19 -3.43 1.17 2.87
CA GLY A 19 -3.33 -0.29 3.05
C GLY A 19 -4.68 -0.95 3.31
N LEU A 20 -5.51 -0.37 4.18
CA LEU A 20 -6.87 -0.87 4.47
C LEU A 20 -7.75 -0.87 3.21
N LEU A 21 -7.77 0.24 2.46
CA LEU A 21 -8.57 0.36 1.25
C LEU A 21 -8.10 -0.59 0.14
N ILE A 22 -6.79 -0.79 -0.01
CA ILE A 22 -6.23 -1.76 -0.96
C ILE A 22 -6.65 -3.19 -0.57
N CYS A 23 -6.59 -3.55 0.71
CA CYS A 23 -7.03 -4.87 1.15
C CYS A 23 -8.52 -5.12 0.90
N LEU A 24 -9.36 -4.12 1.19
CA LEU A 24 -10.81 -4.18 0.93
C LEU A 24 -11.09 -4.31 -0.58
N CYS A 25 -10.56 -3.40 -1.39
CA CYS A 25 -10.81 -3.37 -2.83
C CYS A 25 -10.12 -4.51 -3.60
N GLY A 26 -9.05 -5.08 -3.04
CA GLY A 26 -8.35 -6.25 -3.55
C GLY A 26 -8.92 -7.58 -3.09
N GLY A 27 -9.85 -7.58 -2.12
CA GLY A 27 -10.48 -8.78 -1.59
C GLY A 27 -9.53 -9.67 -0.77
N GLY A 28 -8.46 -9.12 -0.20
CA GLY A 28 -7.42 -9.92 0.47
C GLY A 28 -6.27 -9.09 1.01
N GLY A 29 -5.13 -9.74 1.25
CA GLY A 29 -3.88 -9.06 1.67
C GLY A 29 -3.74 -8.72 3.16
N TRP A 30 -4.80 -8.86 3.95
CA TRP A 30 -4.81 -8.60 5.39
C TRP A 30 -3.66 -9.26 6.16
N ARG A 31 -3.49 -10.57 5.97
CA ARG A 31 -2.43 -11.35 6.63
C ARG A 31 -1.03 -10.84 6.27
N ILE A 32 -0.84 -10.44 5.01
CA ILE A 32 0.45 -9.94 4.52
C ILE A 32 0.74 -8.55 5.08
N VAL A 33 -0.25 -7.64 5.12
CA VAL A 33 -0.09 -6.32 5.76
C VAL A 33 0.33 -6.46 7.21
N TRP A 34 -0.39 -7.27 8.00
CA TRP A 34 -0.09 -7.46 9.41
C TRP A 34 1.30 -8.05 9.66
N ARG A 35 1.76 -8.95 8.78
CA ARG A 35 3.05 -9.62 8.93
C ARG A 35 4.23 -8.79 8.41
N ASP A 36 4.05 -8.08 7.30
CA ASP A 36 5.15 -7.56 6.49
C ASP A 36 5.23 -6.03 6.42
N ALA A 37 4.17 -5.28 6.76
CA ALA A 37 4.18 -3.83 6.61
C ALA A 37 5.31 -3.15 7.43
N SER A 38 5.67 -3.70 8.59
CA SER A 38 6.77 -3.20 9.43
C SER A 38 8.17 -3.62 8.96
N ARG A 39 8.27 -4.49 7.94
CA ARG A 39 9.57 -4.94 7.38
C ARG A 39 10.16 -3.94 6.40
N HIS A 40 9.35 -3.03 5.89
CA HIS A 40 9.83 -1.95 5.04
C HIS A 40 10.63 -0.94 5.86
N ALA A 41 11.71 -0.40 5.30
CA ALA A 41 12.52 0.64 5.94
C ALA A 41 11.74 1.92 6.29
N SER A 42 10.60 2.15 5.64
CA SER A 42 9.71 3.28 5.90
C SER A 42 8.50 2.75 6.67
N PRO A 43 8.12 3.39 7.79
CA PRO A 43 6.94 2.99 8.57
C PRO A 43 5.61 3.20 7.82
N ASN A 44 5.66 3.88 6.69
CA ASN A 44 4.50 4.24 5.86
C ASN A 44 4.40 3.33 4.63
N ALA A 45 5.48 3.23 3.83
CA ALA A 45 5.43 2.55 2.54
C ALA A 45 5.05 1.07 2.63
N GLY A 46 5.42 0.38 3.71
CA GLY A 46 5.15 -1.05 3.86
C GLY A 46 3.66 -1.40 3.94
N TRP A 47 2.78 -0.48 4.37
CA TRP A 47 1.34 -0.75 4.47
C TRP A 47 0.67 -0.98 3.11
N PRO A 48 0.70 -0.02 2.17
CA PRO A 48 0.11 -0.22 0.84
C PRO A 48 0.86 -1.28 0.02
N GLU A 49 2.18 -1.41 0.17
CA GLU A 49 2.94 -2.43 -0.56
C GLU A 49 2.60 -3.85 -0.12
N ALA A 50 2.53 -4.11 1.19
CA ALA A 50 2.12 -5.40 1.73
C ALA A 50 0.67 -5.74 1.39
N ALA A 51 -0.21 -4.73 1.37
CA ALA A 51 -1.59 -4.89 0.96
C ALA A 51 -1.69 -5.33 -0.51
N MET A 52 -0.96 -4.66 -1.40
CA MET A 52 -0.95 -4.97 -2.83
C MET A 52 -0.31 -6.34 -3.11
N ALA A 53 0.83 -6.64 -2.47
CA ALA A 53 1.49 -7.95 -2.58
C ALA A 53 0.53 -9.08 -2.18
N GLY A 54 -0.15 -8.93 -1.05
CA GLY A 54 -1.10 -9.92 -0.56
C GLY A 54 -2.38 -10.01 -1.39
N ALA A 55 -2.90 -8.90 -1.92
CA ALA A 55 -4.09 -8.91 -2.78
C ALA A 55 -3.82 -9.54 -4.15
N LEU A 56 -2.61 -9.36 -4.70
CA LEU A 56 -2.21 -9.97 -5.98
C LEU A 56 -1.69 -11.40 -5.83
N GLY A 57 -1.39 -11.85 -4.61
CA GLY A 57 -0.74 -13.14 -4.36
C GLY A 57 0.70 -13.15 -4.88
N LEU A 58 1.40 -12.02 -4.76
CA LEU A 58 2.75 -11.82 -5.26
C LEU A 58 3.75 -11.65 -4.11
N ARG A 59 5.03 -11.68 -4.48
CA ARG A 59 6.14 -11.27 -3.63
C ARG A 59 6.82 -10.06 -4.25
N LEU A 60 6.84 -8.94 -3.54
CA LEU A 60 7.32 -7.63 -4.00
C LEU A 60 8.53 -7.15 -3.19
N ALA A 61 9.09 -6.01 -3.59
CA ALA A 61 10.33 -5.42 -3.09
C ALA A 61 11.57 -6.27 -3.43
N GLY A 62 11.88 -7.31 -2.66
CA GLY A 62 12.98 -8.26 -2.92
C GLY A 62 14.36 -7.61 -3.13
N PRO A 63 15.44 -8.40 -3.36
CA PRO A 63 16.73 -7.83 -3.70
C PRO A 63 16.65 -7.01 -4.99
N ILE A 64 17.07 -5.75 -4.94
CA ILE A 64 17.08 -4.85 -6.11
C ILE A 64 18.52 -4.45 -6.38
N ALA A 65 18.96 -4.55 -7.64
CA ALA A 65 20.25 -3.99 -8.06
C ALA A 65 20.07 -2.52 -8.44
N TYR A 66 20.84 -1.64 -7.82
CA TYR A 66 20.95 -0.23 -8.22
C TYR A 66 22.40 0.04 -8.63
N ASP A 67 22.62 0.51 -9.86
CA ASP A 67 23.97 0.72 -10.42
C ASP A 67 24.91 -0.49 -10.28
N GLY A 68 24.36 -1.71 -10.39
CA GLY A 68 25.10 -2.96 -10.23
C GLY A 68 25.33 -3.40 -8.77
N ILE A 69 24.96 -2.58 -7.79
CA ILE A 69 25.04 -2.91 -6.36
C ILE A 69 23.73 -3.53 -5.90
N LEU A 70 23.80 -4.78 -5.44
CA LEU A 70 22.65 -5.47 -4.85
C LEU A 70 22.31 -4.86 -3.48
N SER A 71 21.08 -4.36 -3.35
CA SER A 71 20.47 -3.99 -2.07
C SER A 71 19.64 -5.16 -1.57
N ASP A 72 19.99 -5.67 -0.38
CA ASP A 72 19.34 -6.83 0.26
C ASP A 72 18.00 -6.43 0.91
N LYS A 73 17.09 -5.91 0.09
CA LYS A 73 15.73 -5.55 0.52
C LYS A 73 14.93 -6.82 0.78
N LEU A 74 14.22 -6.82 1.90
CA LEU A 74 13.34 -7.91 2.29
C LEU A 74 12.18 -8.06 1.30
N TRP A 75 11.85 -9.32 1.00
CA TRP A 75 10.64 -9.64 0.29
C TRP A 75 9.38 -9.36 1.13
N ILE A 76 8.36 -8.81 0.49
CA ILE A 76 7.02 -8.58 1.04
C ILE A 76 6.04 -9.51 0.33
N GLY A 77 5.22 -10.27 1.06
CA GLY A 77 4.27 -11.24 0.50
C GLY A 77 4.80 -12.68 0.42
N GLU A 78 4.07 -13.54 -0.30
CA GLU A 78 4.31 -15.00 -0.36
C GLU A 78 4.22 -15.60 -1.76
N GLY A 79 4.08 -14.78 -2.81
CA GLY A 79 4.03 -15.30 -4.18
C GLY A 79 5.33 -15.99 -4.61
N ASP A 80 5.20 -17.12 -5.28
CA ASP A 80 6.31 -17.94 -5.81
C ASP A 80 6.57 -17.70 -7.30
N ARG A 81 5.56 -17.21 -8.03
CA ARG A 81 5.67 -16.84 -9.44
C ARG A 81 6.20 -15.40 -9.63
N PRO A 82 6.89 -15.13 -10.75
CA PRO A 82 7.24 -13.76 -11.14
C PRO A 82 5.98 -12.94 -11.47
N ALA A 83 6.07 -11.63 -11.22
CA ALA A 83 5.05 -10.66 -11.64
C ALA A 83 4.97 -10.58 -13.17
N ARG A 84 3.74 -10.45 -13.69
CA ARG A 84 3.45 -10.38 -15.12
C ARG A 84 2.74 -9.08 -15.47
N ALA A 85 2.64 -8.76 -16.76
CA ALA A 85 1.92 -7.58 -17.23
C ALA A 85 0.44 -7.56 -16.77
N GLU A 86 -0.20 -8.73 -16.68
CA GLU A 86 -1.57 -8.88 -16.17
C GLU A 86 -1.70 -8.42 -14.70
N ASP A 87 -0.66 -8.59 -13.89
CA ASP A 87 -0.67 -8.17 -12.49
C ASP A 87 -0.64 -6.65 -12.35
N ILE A 88 -0.01 -5.95 -13.31
CA ILE A 88 -0.06 -4.49 -13.38
C ILE A 88 -1.50 -4.04 -13.61
N GLN A 89 -2.20 -4.66 -14.57
CA GLN A 89 -3.60 -4.32 -14.86
C GLN A 89 -4.51 -4.61 -13.65
N ARG A 90 -4.32 -5.76 -13.00
CA ARG A 90 -5.06 -6.10 -11.77
C ARG A 90 -4.76 -5.13 -10.64
N GLY A 91 -3.49 -4.77 -10.43
CA GLY A 91 -3.05 -3.81 -9.43
C GLY A 91 -3.62 -2.41 -9.65
N LEU A 92 -3.62 -1.92 -10.90
CA LEU A 92 -4.26 -0.66 -11.29
C LEU A 92 -5.77 -0.69 -11.04
N GLY A 93 -6.43 -1.82 -11.30
CA GLY A 93 -7.85 -2.00 -10.98
C GLY A 93 -8.12 -1.90 -9.48
N ILE A 94 -7.29 -2.51 -8.64
CA ILE A 94 -7.39 -2.41 -7.16
C ILE A 94 -7.18 -0.96 -6.72
N TYR A 95 -6.13 -0.31 -7.25
CA TYR A 95 -5.79 1.07 -6.96
C TYR A 95 -6.94 2.03 -7.31
N ALA A 96 -7.48 1.94 -8.53
CA ALA A 96 -8.58 2.79 -8.97
C ALA A 96 -9.83 2.67 -8.08
N ARG A 97 -10.18 1.43 -7.69
CA ARG A 97 -11.27 1.18 -6.73
C ARG A 97 -10.98 1.79 -5.36
N ALA A 98 -9.76 1.63 -4.85
CA ALA A 98 -9.35 2.20 -3.57
C ALA A 98 -9.42 3.74 -3.58
N CYS A 99 -8.97 4.37 -4.66
CA CYS A 99 -9.10 5.82 -4.86
C CYS A 99 -10.58 6.25 -4.92
N LEU A 100 -11.43 5.53 -5.66
CA LEU A 100 -12.85 5.82 -5.71
C LEU A 100 -13.49 5.73 -4.33
N CYS A 101 -13.20 4.68 -3.56
CA CYS A 101 -13.67 4.55 -2.17
C CYS A 101 -13.21 5.72 -1.30
N LEU A 102 -11.94 6.14 -1.41
CA LEU A 102 -11.42 7.30 -0.68
C LEU A 102 -12.19 8.58 -1.04
N TRP A 103 -12.43 8.83 -2.33
CA TRP A 103 -13.20 10.00 -2.80
C TRP A 103 -14.63 9.98 -2.28
N LEU A 104 -15.30 8.82 -2.26
CA LEU A 104 -16.64 8.69 -1.70
C LEU A 104 -16.68 8.97 -0.20
N ILE A 105 -15.70 8.48 0.56
CA ILE A 105 -15.57 8.77 1.99
C ILE A 105 -15.35 10.27 2.22
N ALA A 106 -14.43 10.88 1.47
CA ALA A 106 -14.14 12.31 1.58
C ALA A 106 -15.36 13.17 1.22
N ALA A 107 -16.09 12.83 0.16
CA ALA A 107 -17.30 13.53 -0.25
C ALA A 107 -18.41 13.37 0.81
N GLY A 108 -18.57 12.19 1.41
CA GLY A 108 -19.51 11.96 2.50
C GLY A 108 -19.22 12.80 3.75
N ILE A 109 -17.94 12.91 4.14
CA ILE A 109 -17.51 13.76 5.26
C ILE A 109 -17.77 15.24 4.96
N ALA A 110 -17.37 15.72 3.78
CA ALA A 110 -17.55 17.11 3.38
C ALA A 110 -19.04 17.49 3.25
N GLY A 111 -19.84 16.61 2.63
CA GLY A 111 -21.28 16.77 2.52
C GLY A 111 -21.94 16.81 3.89
N GLY A 112 -21.63 15.85 4.78
CA GLY A 112 -22.16 15.83 6.15
C GLY A 112 -21.82 17.08 6.96
N ALA A 113 -20.61 17.63 6.80
CA ALA A 113 -20.21 18.88 7.44
C ALA A 113 -21.00 20.10 6.91
N ALA A 114 -21.34 20.12 5.62
CA ALA A 114 -22.13 21.19 5.01
C ALA A 114 -23.61 21.18 5.46
N TRP A 115 -24.15 20.04 5.89
CA TRP A 115 -25.51 19.94 6.44
C TRP A 115 -25.59 20.22 7.96
N ALA A 116 -24.44 20.35 8.63
CA ALA A 116 -24.35 20.58 10.07
C ALA A 116 -24.05 22.05 10.45
N LEU A 117 -23.85 22.92 9.46
CA LEU A 117 -23.65 24.38 9.59
C LEU A 117 -24.89 25.14 9.11
#